data_AF-A0A143PVT9-F1
#
_entry.id   AF-A0A143PVT9-F1
#
_cell.length_a   1.000
_cell.length_b   1.000
_cell.length_c   1.000
_cell.angle_alpha   90.00
_cell.angle_beta   90.00
_cell.angle_gamma   90.00
#
_symmetry.space_group_name_H-M   'P 1'
#
loop_
_entity.id
_entity.type
_entity.pdbx_description
1 polymer ?
#
loop_
_entity_poly.entity_id
_entity_poly.type
_entity_poly.pdbx_seq_one_letter_code
_entity_poly.pdbx_strand_id
1 'polypeptide(L)'
;MAGSSQGRTVAWLGVLVASCIVASGEVHGQEASGTLVDSSTDRLEVSQPSRERVRPDDTRFWQAADTHGGVMAAVSDSVRLLSLQHAFRVSLSSKTRGELGGPFLKDYGSSVRMPHTWGDGDGWVINYLGHPSQGATSGWVWLQNEAGAERQTLGRSRRYWTSRGRALAWSAVYSTQFEIGPYSEASIGNVGLRPETTGWTDYVMTPVGGLAMIVAEDAIDQHLVRWLERHTNNEPLRAIYRSFMTPNRAMANVAGGRWPWHRTTRDLGERWPRKSATLSQGKGDDSIRNSP
;
A
#
# COMPACT_ATOMS: atom_id res chain seq x y z
N MET A 1 -24.47 -22.87 -18.69
CA MET A 1 -24.62 -21.47 -19.15
C MET A 1 -23.29 -20.76 -18.96
N ALA A 2 -22.61 -20.37 -20.04
CA ALA A 2 -21.36 -19.62 -19.98
C ALA A 2 -21.67 -18.12 -20.08
N GLY A 3 -21.49 -17.39 -18.98
CA GLY A 3 -21.79 -15.96 -18.87
C GLY A 3 -20.63 -15.15 -18.31
N SER A 4 -20.15 -14.19 -19.10
CA SER A 4 -19.33 -13.03 -18.72
C SER A 4 -18.13 -13.26 -17.76
N SER A 5 -17.05 -13.84 -18.28
CA SER A 5 -15.70 -13.57 -17.73
C SER A 5 -15.28 -12.11 -17.99
N GLN A 6 -15.57 -11.57 -19.19
CA GLN A 6 -15.15 -10.23 -19.60
C GLN A 6 -15.66 -9.09 -18.69
N GLY A 7 -16.96 -9.07 -18.38
CA GLY A 7 -17.53 -8.04 -17.49
C GLY A 7 -16.96 -8.07 -16.06
N ARG A 8 -16.36 -9.19 -15.64
CA ARG A 8 -15.78 -9.35 -14.31
C ARG A 8 -14.37 -8.77 -14.25
N THR A 9 -13.60 -8.79 -15.33
CA THR A 9 -12.23 -8.22 -15.38
C THR A 9 -12.23 -6.69 -15.37
N VAL A 10 -13.18 -6.07 -16.07
CA VAL A 10 -13.24 -4.60 -16.29
C VAL A 10 -13.47 -3.83 -14.97
N ALA A 11 -14.31 -4.34 -14.07
CA ALA A 11 -14.59 -3.68 -12.79
C ALA A 11 -13.37 -3.63 -11.84
N TRP A 12 -12.49 -4.65 -11.86
CA TRP A 12 -11.28 -4.67 -11.03
C TRP A 12 -10.20 -3.74 -11.53
N LEU A 13 -10.06 -3.62 -12.86
CA LEU A 13 -9.17 -2.64 -13.48
C LEU A 13 -9.55 -1.23 -13.05
N GLY A 14 -10.84 -0.87 -12.97
CA GLY A 14 -11.27 0.45 -12.49
C GLY A 14 -10.77 0.82 -11.10
N VAL A 15 -10.85 -0.10 -10.13
CA VAL A 15 -10.39 0.16 -8.74
C VAL A 15 -8.86 0.24 -8.65
N LEU A 16 -8.15 -0.63 -9.36
CA LEU A 16 -6.69 -0.61 -9.41
C LEU A 16 -6.16 0.62 -10.15
N VAL A 17 -6.78 0.99 -11.27
CA VAL A 17 -6.43 2.20 -12.03
C VAL A 17 -6.72 3.45 -11.22
N ALA A 18 -7.87 3.56 -10.53
CA ALA A 18 -8.14 4.70 -9.65
C ALA A 18 -7.12 4.80 -8.49
N SER A 19 -6.76 3.67 -7.88
CA SER A 19 -5.74 3.63 -6.82
C SER A 19 -4.35 3.97 -7.35
N CYS A 20 -3.97 3.50 -8.54
CA CYS A 20 -2.73 3.85 -9.21
C CYS A 20 -2.68 5.33 -9.59
N ILE A 21 -3.74 5.90 -10.16
CA ILE A 21 -3.82 7.32 -10.57
C ILE A 21 -3.66 8.24 -9.36
N VAL A 22 -4.32 7.92 -8.24
CA VAL A 22 -4.17 8.68 -6.99
C VAL A 22 -2.75 8.52 -6.44
N ALA A 23 -2.20 7.30 -6.43
CA ALA A 23 -0.83 7.03 -5.97
C ALA A 23 0.28 7.40 -6.99
N SER A 24 -0.03 7.84 -8.21
CA SER A 24 0.93 8.37 -9.21
C SER A 24 0.89 9.90 -9.33
N GLY A 25 0.03 10.57 -8.55
CA GLY A 25 -0.14 12.02 -8.57
C GLY A 25 -0.98 12.56 -9.73
N GLU A 26 -1.64 11.73 -10.52
CA GLU A 26 -2.20 12.13 -11.83
C GLU A 26 -3.72 12.42 -11.81
N VAL A 27 -4.21 13.14 -10.79
CA VAL A 27 -5.61 13.58 -10.74
C VAL A 27 -5.75 14.97 -11.35
N HIS A 28 -6.43 15.06 -12.50
CA HIS A 28 -6.88 16.34 -13.05
C HIS A 28 -8.01 16.90 -12.17
N GLY A 29 -7.69 17.91 -11.35
CA GLY A 29 -8.63 18.48 -10.38
C GLY A 29 -9.65 19.44 -11.02
N GLN A 30 -10.94 19.19 -10.76
CA GLN A 30 -11.91 20.28 -10.57
C GLN A 30 -12.16 20.42 -9.07
N GLU A 31 -12.08 21.65 -8.56
CA GLU A 31 -12.18 21.93 -7.13
C GLU A 31 -13.62 21.87 -6.62
N ALA A 32 -13.80 21.40 -5.39
CA ALA A 32 -15.04 21.53 -4.62
C ALA A 32 -14.69 21.90 -3.18
N SER A 33 -14.93 23.16 -2.80
CA SER A 33 -14.68 23.65 -1.44
C SER A 33 -15.63 23.02 -0.43
N GLY A 34 -15.07 22.42 0.63
CA GLY A 34 -15.82 21.84 1.75
C GLY A 34 -15.52 22.57 3.07
N THR A 35 -16.56 23.04 3.75
CA THR A 35 -16.48 23.85 4.97
C THR A 35 -16.07 23.02 6.19
N LEU A 36 -15.22 23.59 7.05
CA LEU A 36 -14.82 22.98 8.33
C LEU A 36 -15.97 22.98 9.34
N VAL A 37 -16.08 21.90 10.12
CA VAL A 37 -17.02 21.77 11.25
C VAL A 37 -16.21 21.56 12.53
N ASP A 38 -16.54 22.37 13.54
CA ASP A 38 -15.96 22.30 14.90
C ASP A 38 -16.50 21.09 15.68
N SER A 39 -15.70 20.57 16.62
CA SER A 39 -16.16 19.54 17.56
C SER A 39 -15.49 19.72 18.92
N SER A 40 -16.33 20.01 19.92
CA SER A 40 -15.92 20.22 21.30
C SER A 40 -15.46 18.92 21.97
N THR A 41 -14.43 19.04 22.81
CA THR A 41 -13.93 17.94 23.64
C THR A 41 -14.86 17.64 24.80
N ASP A 42 -15.08 16.36 25.09
CA ASP A 42 -15.56 15.94 26.41
C ASP A 42 -14.72 14.81 27.00
N ARG A 43 -14.51 14.85 28.32
CA ARG A 43 -13.63 13.93 29.05
C ARG A 43 -14.43 12.75 29.59
N LEU A 44 -13.94 11.53 29.37
CA LEU A 44 -14.43 10.33 30.06
C LEU A 44 -13.29 9.66 30.85
N GLU A 45 -13.56 9.36 32.12
CA GLU A 45 -12.61 8.76 33.05
C GLU A 45 -12.28 7.31 32.69
N VAL A 46 -11.06 6.89 32.99
CA VAL A 46 -10.55 5.54 32.69
C VAL A 46 -10.53 4.69 33.95
N SER A 47 -11.46 3.73 34.04
CA SER A 47 -11.41 2.67 35.05
C SER A 47 -10.50 1.52 34.58
N GLN A 48 -9.62 1.03 35.46
CA GLN A 48 -8.76 -0.13 35.20
C GLN A 48 -9.30 -1.40 35.87
N PRO A 49 -9.38 -2.50 35.12
CA PRO A 49 -8.84 -3.79 35.59
C PRO A 49 -8.18 -4.59 34.44
N SER A 50 -7.37 -5.62 34.65
CA SER A 50 -6.58 -6.10 35.80
C SER A 50 -5.39 -6.90 35.23
N ARG A 51 -4.30 -7.12 35.99
CA ARG A 51 -3.09 -7.79 35.47
C ARG A 51 -3.26 -9.30 35.32
N GLU A 52 -3.66 -9.77 34.14
CA GLU A 52 -3.54 -11.17 33.77
C GLU A 52 -2.07 -11.56 33.52
N ARG A 53 -1.64 -12.68 34.12
CA ARG A 53 -0.23 -13.07 34.20
C ARG A 53 0.13 -13.98 33.04
N VAL A 54 0.75 -13.41 31.99
CA VAL A 54 1.22 -14.13 30.80
C VAL A 54 2.13 -15.30 31.21
N ARG A 55 1.82 -16.51 30.73
CA ARG A 55 2.61 -17.73 30.99
C ARG A 55 3.79 -17.85 30.00
N PRO A 56 4.90 -18.52 30.35
CA PRO A 56 6.16 -18.39 29.59
C PRO A 56 6.28 -19.24 28.30
N ASP A 57 5.19 -19.85 27.81
CA ASP A 57 5.26 -20.94 26.82
C ASP A 57 5.11 -20.49 25.35
N ASP A 58 5.40 -19.21 25.08
CA ASP A 58 5.29 -18.53 23.77
C ASP A 58 6.40 -18.97 22.76
N THR A 59 7.03 -20.14 22.94
CA THR A 59 8.10 -20.62 22.03
C THR A 59 7.59 -21.14 20.69
N ARG A 60 6.28 -21.43 20.57
CA ARG A 60 5.64 -21.80 19.29
C ARG A 60 5.46 -20.64 18.29
N PHE A 61 5.80 -19.41 18.68
CA PHE A 61 5.61 -18.22 17.82
C PHE A 61 6.47 -18.21 16.54
N TRP A 62 7.52 -19.04 16.45
CA TRP A 62 8.45 -19.06 15.31
C TRP A 62 8.15 -20.11 14.24
N GLN A 63 7.19 -21.02 14.45
CA GLN A 63 6.90 -22.13 13.52
C GLN A 63 5.80 -21.86 12.48
N ALA A 64 5.34 -20.60 12.36
CA ALA A 64 4.41 -20.16 11.31
C ALA A 64 5.08 -19.23 10.29
N ALA A 65 6.35 -19.53 9.93
CA ALA A 65 7.24 -18.62 9.21
C ALA A 65 7.09 -18.62 7.67
N ASP A 66 6.28 -19.50 7.07
CA ASP A 66 6.26 -19.75 5.62
C ASP A 66 5.46 -18.73 4.76
N THR A 67 5.14 -17.55 5.29
CA THR A 67 4.39 -16.50 4.53
C THR A 67 4.92 -15.08 4.68
N HIS A 68 5.98 -14.85 5.45
CA HIS A 68 6.54 -13.51 5.71
C HIS A 68 7.98 -13.42 5.22
N GLY A 69 8.21 -12.70 4.12
CA GLY A 69 9.53 -12.62 3.47
C GLY A 69 10.50 -11.57 4.06
N GLY A 70 10.09 -10.83 5.08
CA GLY A 70 10.93 -9.83 5.76
C GLY A 70 11.39 -8.67 4.86
N VAL A 71 12.50 -8.04 5.23
CA VAL A 71 13.02 -6.83 4.57
C VAL A 71 13.26 -7.04 3.07
N MET A 72 13.86 -8.16 2.66
CA MET A 72 14.19 -8.40 1.25
C MET A 72 12.95 -8.58 0.37
N ALA A 73 11.90 -9.23 0.88
CA ALA A 73 10.63 -9.31 0.18
C ALA A 73 9.90 -7.96 0.14
N ALA A 74 9.96 -7.18 1.22
CA ALA A 74 9.46 -5.80 1.22
C ALA A 74 10.18 -4.92 0.17
N VAL A 75 11.51 -5.04 0.01
CA VAL A 75 12.25 -4.38 -1.08
C VAL A 75 11.76 -4.86 -2.45
N SER A 76 11.60 -6.18 -2.65
CA SER A 76 11.14 -6.73 -3.94
C SER A 76 9.73 -6.28 -4.31
N ASP A 77 8.81 -6.26 -3.34
CA ASP A 77 7.44 -5.76 -3.51
C ASP A 77 7.44 -4.24 -3.74
N SER A 78 8.31 -3.48 -3.05
CA SER A 78 8.49 -2.05 -3.28
C SER A 78 9.05 -1.73 -4.68
N VAL A 79 10.00 -2.50 -5.21
CA VAL A 79 10.48 -2.31 -6.60
C VAL A 79 9.36 -2.55 -7.61
N ARG A 80 8.51 -3.56 -7.40
CA ARG A 80 7.31 -3.79 -8.23
C ARG A 80 6.33 -2.63 -8.14
N LEU A 81 6.11 -2.07 -6.96
CA LEU A 81 5.26 -0.90 -6.75
C LEU A 81 5.82 0.34 -7.48
N LEU A 82 7.12 0.63 -7.35
CA LEU A 82 7.80 1.72 -8.07
C LEU A 82 7.61 1.55 -9.58
N SER A 83 7.84 0.35 -10.11
CA SER A 83 7.65 0.07 -11.54
C SER A 83 6.21 0.24 -12.01
N LEU A 84 5.21 -0.09 -11.18
CA LEU A 84 3.82 0.20 -11.49
C LEU A 84 3.56 1.72 -11.50
N GLN A 85 3.93 2.45 -10.45
CA GLN A 85 3.70 3.90 -10.36
C GLN A 85 4.37 4.66 -11.51
N HIS A 86 5.65 4.38 -11.80
CA HIS A 86 6.35 5.02 -12.91
C HIS A 86 5.81 4.59 -14.28
N ALA A 87 5.37 3.34 -14.47
CA ALA A 87 4.72 2.93 -15.71
C ALA A 87 3.39 3.65 -15.94
N PHE A 88 2.57 3.85 -14.89
CA PHE A 88 1.36 4.67 -14.97
C PHE A 88 1.71 6.11 -15.36
N ARG A 89 2.67 6.74 -14.66
CA ARG A 89 3.08 8.11 -14.95
C ARG A 89 3.61 8.33 -16.36
N VAL A 90 4.46 7.41 -16.87
CA VAL A 90 4.94 7.48 -18.27
C VAL A 90 3.80 7.20 -19.27
N SER A 91 2.79 6.42 -18.89
CA SER A 91 1.64 6.10 -19.74
C SER A 91 0.59 7.22 -19.81
N LEU A 92 0.50 8.08 -18.79
CA LEU A 92 -0.55 9.10 -18.69
C LEU A 92 0.01 10.52 -18.85
N SER A 93 1.03 10.92 -18.08
CA SER A 93 1.66 12.25 -18.14
C SER A 93 2.46 12.50 -19.44
N SER A 94 1.99 13.48 -20.23
CA SER A 94 2.75 14.06 -21.35
C SER A 94 4.00 14.82 -20.89
N LYS A 95 3.95 15.47 -19.72
CA LYS A 95 5.09 16.15 -19.08
C LYS A 95 6.24 15.18 -18.87
N THR A 96 5.98 14.05 -18.20
CA THR A 96 7.00 13.02 -17.91
C THR A 96 7.60 12.45 -19.20
N ARG A 97 6.78 12.17 -20.22
CA ARG A 97 7.29 11.72 -21.53
C ARG A 97 8.17 12.73 -22.24
N GLY A 98 7.92 14.03 -22.07
CA GLY A 98 8.75 15.09 -22.68
C GLY A 98 10.15 15.18 -22.07
N GLU A 99 10.29 14.86 -20.79
CA GLU A 99 11.55 14.94 -20.03
C GLU A 99 12.51 13.76 -20.32
N LEU A 100 12.02 12.65 -20.87
CA LEU A 100 12.81 11.44 -21.18
C LEU A 100 13.88 11.63 -22.27
N GLY A 101 13.87 12.73 -23.02
CA GLY A 101 14.80 12.99 -24.12
C GLY A 101 16.10 13.73 -23.75
N GLY A 102 16.24 14.16 -22.49
CA GLY A 102 17.37 14.98 -22.03
C GLY A 102 18.68 14.22 -21.77
N PRO A 103 19.81 14.92 -21.53
CA PRO A 103 21.07 14.34 -21.08
C PRO A 103 20.99 13.74 -19.65
N PHE A 104 20.32 12.58 -19.54
CA PHE A 104 19.98 11.81 -18.34
C PHE A 104 20.86 12.04 -17.10
N LEU A 105 22.17 11.75 -17.16
CA LEU A 105 23.06 11.85 -15.98
C LEU A 105 23.20 13.28 -15.44
N LYS A 106 23.19 14.28 -16.33
CA LYS A 106 23.27 15.70 -15.96
C LYS A 106 21.95 16.17 -15.36
N ASP A 107 20.84 15.77 -15.96
CA ASP A 107 19.51 16.22 -15.55
C ASP A 107 19.10 15.57 -14.23
N TYR A 108 19.33 14.27 -14.06
CA TYR A 108 19.20 13.56 -12.78
C TYR A 108 20.08 14.18 -11.70
N GLY A 109 21.38 14.38 -11.95
CA GLY A 109 22.28 15.00 -10.98
C GLY A 109 21.92 16.44 -10.62
N SER A 110 21.23 17.16 -11.52
CA SER A 110 20.68 18.50 -11.26
C SER A 110 19.33 18.47 -10.54
N SER A 111 18.63 17.34 -10.59
CA SER A 111 17.31 17.12 -10.00
C SER A 111 17.37 16.65 -8.54
N VAL A 112 18.43 15.92 -8.15
CA VAL A 112 18.66 15.47 -6.77
C VAL A 112 18.93 16.67 -5.86
N ARG A 113 17.86 17.21 -5.26
CA ARG A 113 17.86 18.36 -4.35
C ARG A 113 16.83 18.16 -3.25
N MET A 114 17.06 18.79 -2.10
CA MET A 114 16.07 18.89 -1.04
C MET A 114 15.17 20.12 -1.26
N PRO A 115 13.86 20.04 -0.96
CA PRO A 115 12.93 21.13 -1.18
C PRO A 115 13.22 22.35 -0.27
N HIS A 116 12.97 23.54 -0.80
CA HIS A 116 13.03 24.80 -0.05
C HIS A 116 11.64 25.31 0.37
N THR A 117 10.57 24.76 -0.20
CA THR A 117 9.16 25.15 0.00
C THR A 117 8.35 24.02 0.62
N TRP A 118 7.22 24.35 1.25
CA TRP A 118 6.31 23.34 1.79
C TRP A 118 5.61 22.55 0.66
N GLY A 119 5.01 23.24 -0.30
CA GLY A 119 4.44 22.63 -1.50
C GLY A 119 5.44 22.49 -2.64
N ASP A 120 5.09 21.59 -3.55
CA ASP A 120 5.76 21.16 -4.80
C ASP A 120 5.07 21.70 -6.07
N GLY A 121 4.00 22.48 -5.89
CA GLY A 121 3.17 23.03 -6.97
C GLY A 121 1.96 22.17 -7.38
N ASP A 122 1.81 20.95 -6.87
CA ASP A 122 0.68 20.09 -7.22
C ASP A 122 -0.60 20.44 -6.44
N GLY A 123 -1.75 20.08 -7.02
CA GLY A 123 -3.07 20.40 -6.46
C GLY A 123 -3.32 19.75 -5.09
N TRP A 124 -4.19 20.36 -4.28
CA TRP A 124 -4.48 19.90 -2.91
C TRP A 124 -4.84 18.41 -2.81
N VAL A 125 -5.58 17.87 -3.80
CA VAL A 125 -5.94 16.44 -3.84
C VAL A 125 -4.70 15.55 -3.96
N ILE A 126 -3.67 15.96 -4.70
CA ILE A 126 -2.43 15.18 -4.80
C ILE A 126 -1.66 15.27 -3.48
N ASN A 127 -1.39 16.50 -3.03
CA ASN A 127 -0.64 16.78 -1.82
C ASN A 127 -1.25 16.17 -0.53
N TYR A 128 -2.58 16.08 -0.42
CA TYR A 128 -3.27 15.62 0.80
C TYR A 128 -4.12 14.35 0.64
N LEU A 129 -4.15 13.72 -0.55
CA LEU A 129 -4.76 12.40 -0.77
C LEU A 129 -3.83 11.47 -1.57
N GLY A 130 -3.19 11.95 -2.63
CA GLY A 130 -2.28 11.18 -3.48
C GLY A 130 -1.00 10.73 -2.77
N HIS A 131 -0.23 11.68 -2.25
CA HIS A 131 0.98 11.41 -1.47
C HIS A 131 0.68 10.54 -0.23
N PRO A 132 -0.33 10.85 0.61
CA PRO A 132 -0.80 9.92 1.64
C PRO A 132 -1.17 8.52 1.14
N SER A 133 -1.79 8.37 -0.05
CA SER A 133 -2.12 7.05 -0.63
C SER A 133 -0.87 6.26 -1.05
N GLN A 134 0.12 6.90 -1.67
CA GLN A 134 1.44 6.31 -1.90
C GLN A 134 2.07 5.84 -0.58
N GLY A 135 1.99 6.68 0.46
CA GLY A 135 2.55 6.38 1.76
C GLY A 135 1.87 5.19 2.45
N ALA A 136 0.55 5.13 2.36
CA ALA A 136 -0.24 4.02 2.89
C ALA A 136 0.05 2.72 2.13
N THR A 137 0.16 2.78 0.81
CA THR A 137 0.42 1.61 -0.05
C THR A 137 1.82 1.04 0.21
N SER A 138 2.85 1.90 0.29
CA SER A 138 4.21 1.49 0.66
C SER A 138 4.31 0.99 2.10
N GLY A 139 3.60 1.61 3.05
CA GLY A 139 3.49 1.08 4.41
C GLY A 139 2.77 -0.28 4.48
N TRP A 140 1.76 -0.53 3.64
CA TRP A 140 1.17 -1.86 3.49
C TRP A 140 2.12 -2.88 2.85
N VAL A 141 3.02 -2.48 1.94
CA VAL A 141 4.10 -3.38 1.45
C VAL A 141 4.97 -3.87 2.61
N TRP A 142 5.32 -3.00 3.56
CA TRP A 142 5.99 -3.42 4.79
C TRP A 142 5.12 -4.35 5.65
N LEU A 143 3.87 -3.96 5.96
CA LEU A 143 2.98 -4.72 6.85
C LEU A 143 2.59 -6.11 6.32
N GLN A 144 2.71 -6.36 5.02
CA GLN A 144 2.51 -7.69 4.43
C GLN A 144 3.72 -8.62 4.58
N ASN A 145 4.91 -8.04 4.85
CA ASN A 145 6.18 -8.76 4.97
C ASN A 145 6.72 -8.75 6.43
N GLU A 146 6.14 -7.95 7.32
CA GLU A 146 6.39 -7.95 8.77
C GLU A 146 5.64 -9.10 9.47
N ALA A 147 6.41 -10.03 10.05
CA ALA A 147 5.88 -11.18 10.77
C ALA A 147 4.95 -10.77 11.94
N GLY A 148 3.68 -11.17 11.87
CA GLY A 148 2.68 -10.92 12.91
C GLY A 148 1.95 -9.58 12.79
N ALA A 149 2.27 -8.74 11.81
CA ALA A 149 1.54 -7.50 11.51
C ALA A 149 0.07 -7.75 11.13
N GLU A 150 -0.21 -8.88 10.48
CA GLU A 150 -1.53 -9.37 10.08
C GLU A 150 -2.44 -9.75 11.27
N ARG A 151 -1.82 -10.05 12.42
CA ARG A 151 -2.52 -10.36 13.68
C ARG A 151 -2.83 -9.11 14.52
N GLN A 152 -2.30 -7.93 14.15
CA GLN A 152 -2.58 -6.69 14.89
C GLN A 152 -3.91 -6.09 14.42
N THR A 153 -4.87 -5.98 15.33
CA THR A 153 -6.14 -5.26 15.15
C THR A 153 -6.01 -3.82 15.64
N LEU A 154 -6.83 -2.92 15.08
CA LEU A 154 -6.88 -1.52 15.52
C LEU A 154 -7.23 -1.43 17.02
N GLY A 155 -6.45 -0.65 17.76
CA GLY A 155 -6.66 -0.42 19.18
C GLY A 155 -5.48 0.30 19.85
N ARG A 156 -5.50 0.37 21.18
CA ARG A 156 -4.49 1.08 21.99
C ARG A 156 -3.22 0.26 22.30
N SER A 157 -3.03 -0.89 21.64
CA SER A 157 -1.94 -1.81 21.99
C SER A 157 -0.58 -1.29 21.51
N ARG A 158 0.46 -1.39 22.35
CA ARG A 158 1.83 -1.01 21.97
C ARG A 158 2.33 -1.82 20.76
N ARG A 159 1.91 -3.08 20.63
CA ARG A 159 2.26 -3.95 19.48
C ARG A 159 1.69 -3.41 18.16
N TYR A 160 0.43 -2.98 18.13
CA TYR A 160 -0.19 -2.33 16.96
C TYR A 160 0.58 -1.07 16.54
N TRP A 161 0.76 -0.13 17.46
CA TRP A 161 1.43 1.15 17.15
C TRP A 161 2.92 0.99 16.82
N THR A 162 3.61 -0.03 17.36
CA THR A 162 5.00 -0.33 16.96
C THR A 162 5.07 -0.86 15.52
N SER A 163 4.16 -1.76 15.13
CA SER A 163 4.06 -2.27 13.75
C SER A 163 3.75 -1.14 12.76
N ARG A 164 2.74 -0.30 13.07
CA ARG A 164 2.36 0.85 12.24
C ARG A 164 3.44 1.95 12.21
N GLY A 165 4.19 2.14 13.29
CA GLY A 165 5.36 3.03 13.31
C GLY A 165 6.50 2.57 12.40
N ARG A 166 6.73 1.26 12.25
CA ARG A 166 7.67 0.72 11.26
C ARG A 166 7.17 0.87 9.83
N ALA A 167 5.86 0.73 9.61
CA ALA A 167 5.25 1.03 8.30
C ALA A 167 5.43 2.51 7.91
N LEU A 168 5.29 3.45 8.86
CA LEU A 168 5.62 4.86 8.65
C LEU A 168 7.11 5.06 8.31
N ALA A 169 8.02 4.40 9.03
CA ALA A 169 9.45 4.50 8.75
C ALA A 169 9.81 3.93 7.36
N TRP A 170 9.21 2.80 6.97
CA TRP A 170 9.35 2.24 5.62
C TRP A 170 8.80 3.18 4.55
N SER A 171 7.64 3.77 4.80
CA SER A 171 6.99 4.73 3.91
C SER A 171 7.84 5.99 3.70
N ALA A 172 8.51 6.50 4.75
CA ALA A 172 9.41 7.64 4.62
C ALA A 172 10.65 7.32 3.75
N VAL A 173 11.23 6.13 3.92
CA VAL A 173 12.35 5.64 3.08
C VAL A 173 11.88 5.44 1.63
N TYR A 174 10.69 4.86 1.43
CA TYR A 174 10.10 4.66 0.12
C TYR A 174 9.83 5.98 -0.60
N SER A 175 9.23 6.95 0.09
CA SER A 175 9.00 8.30 -0.45
C SER A 175 10.30 8.96 -0.86
N THR A 176 11.32 8.94 0.01
CA THR A 176 12.64 9.52 -0.30
C THR A 176 13.27 8.86 -1.54
N GLN A 177 13.15 7.53 -1.68
CA GLN A 177 13.57 6.81 -2.87
C GLN A 177 12.76 7.20 -4.12
N PHE A 178 11.45 7.39 -3.98
CA PHE A 178 10.55 7.75 -5.07
C PHE A 178 10.80 9.17 -5.58
N GLU A 179 11.13 10.13 -4.72
CA GLU A 179 11.46 11.50 -5.15
C GLU A 179 12.86 11.58 -5.80
N ILE A 180 13.91 11.20 -5.06
CA ILE A 180 15.31 11.54 -5.39
C ILE A 180 16.25 10.33 -5.57
N GLY A 181 15.73 9.10 -5.47
CA GLY A 181 16.54 7.89 -5.64
C GLY A 181 16.98 7.64 -7.09
N PRO A 182 17.76 6.58 -7.37
CA PRO A 182 18.19 6.22 -8.73
C PRO A 182 17.08 5.61 -9.61
N TYR A 183 15.89 5.37 -9.04
CA TYR A 183 14.68 4.94 -9.74
C TYR A 183 13.50 5.65 -9.07
N SER A 184 13.17 6.81 -9.65
CA SER A 184 12.48 7.93 -9.00
C SER A 184 11.90 8.94 -10.01
N GLU A 185 11.11 9.89 -9.49
CA GLU A 185 10.70 11.14 -10.11
C GLU A 185 11.88 11.92 -10.72
N ALA A 186 12.94 12.16 -9.94
CA ALA A 186 14.14 12.87 -10.39
C ALA A 186 14.87 12.15 -11.55
N SER A 187 14.85 10.81 -11.57
CA SER A 187 15.54 10.02 -12.61
C SER A 187 14.72 9.80 -13.89
N ILE A 188 13.39 9.84 -13.83
CA ILE A 188 12.50 9.49 -14.95
C ILE A 188 11.78 10.72 -15.51
N GLY A 189 11.41 11.67 -14.66
CA GLY A 189 10.67 12.88 -15.01
C GLY A 189 11.42 14.19 -14.76
N ASN A 190 12.71 14.12 -14.41
CA ASN A 190 13.55 15.29 -14.10
C ASN A 190 12.96 16.24 -13.03
N VAL A 191 12.16 15.69 -12.11
CA VAL A 191 11.51 16.45 -11.03
C VAL A 191 12.57 16.94 -10.05
N GLY A 192 12.58 18.24 -9.76
CA GLY A 192 13.68 18.92 -9.05
C GLY A 192 14.67 19.70 -9.93
N LEU A 193 14.64 19.55 -11.27
CA LEU A 193 15.35 20.47 -12.18
C LEU A 193 14.96 21.92 -11.91
N ARG A 194 13.66 22.15 -11.71
CA ARG A 194 13.08 23.43 -11.33
C ARG A 194 12.67 23.38 -9.85
N PRO A 195 13.21 24.25 -8.97
CA PRO A 195 13.04 24.13 -7.52
C PRO A 195 11.58 24.13 -7.04
N GLU A 196 10.68 24.76 -7.79
CA GLU A 196 9.25 24.81 -7.47
C GLU A 196 8.55 23.46 -7.60
N THR A 197 9.18 22.45 -8.21
CA THR A 197 8.61 21.09 -8.43
C THR A 197 8.94 20.08 -7.33
N THR A 198 9.33 20.55 -6.14
CA THR A 198 9.66 19.70 -4.98
C THR A 198 9.15 20.34 -3.70
N GLY A 199 8.49 19.57 -2.83
CA GLY A 199 7.89 20.08 -1.59
C GLY A 199 8.27 19.26 -0.36
N TRP A 200 8.35 19.91 0.81
CA TRP A 200 8.40 19.16 2.08
C TRP A 200 7.12 18.34 2.33
N THR A 201 6.02 18.67 1.64
CA THR A 201 4.78 17.88 1.65
C THR A 201 5.04 16.44 1.23
N ASP A 202 5.82 16.22 0.18
CA ASP A 202 6.13 14.89 -0.35
C ASP A 202 6.83 14.03 0.72
N TYR A 203 7.85 14.59 1.38
CA TYR A 203 8.65 13.90 2.39
C TYR A 203 7.94 13.73 3.75
N VAL A 204 6.98 14.61 4.09
CA VAL A 204 6.31 14.61 5.40
C VAL A 204 4.90 14.04 5.33
N MET A 205 4.06 14.52 4.41
CA MET A 205 2.67 14.09 4.27
C MET A 205 2.53 12.71 3.64
N THR A 206 3.46 12.25 2.79
CA THR A 206 3.47 10.84 2.34
C THR A 206 3.52 9.87 3.53
N PRO A 207 4.56 9.86 4.39
CA PRO A 207 4.60 8.91 5.51
C PRO A 207 3.58 9.21 6.63
N VAL A 208 3.34 10.48 6.97
CA VAL A 208 2.42 10.83 8.08
C VAL A 208 0.95 10.64 7.68
N GLY A 209 0.56 11.16 6.52
CA GLY A 209 -0.77 10.94 5.96
C GLY A 209 -1.00 9.48 5.58
N GLY A 210 0.04 8.79 5.09
CA GLY A 210 0.01 7.36 4.82
C GLY A 210 -0.24 6.50 6.05
N LEU A 211 0.36 6.84 7.19
CA LEU A 211 0.02 6.22 8.48
C LEU A 211 -1.44 6.46 8.85
N ALA A 212 -1.95 7.69 8.70
CA ALA A 212 -3.35 8.00 8.99
C ALA A 212 -4.31 7.18 8.10
N MET A 213 -3.99 7.04 6.82
CA MET A 213 -4.74 6.19 5.88
C MET A 213 -4.66 4.70 6.21
N ILE A 214 -3.51 4.16 6.64
CA ILE A 214 -3.40 2.77 7.11
C ILE A 214 -4.31 2.54 8.33
N VAL A 215 -4.33 3.47 9.29
CA VAL A 215 -5.20 3.40 10.47
C VAL A 215 -6.68 3.49 10.06
N ALA A 216 -7.02 4.32 9.08
CA ALA A 216 -8.37 4.40 8.53
C ALA A 216 -8.78 3.11 7.80
N GLU A 217 -7.91 2.51 6.99
CA GLU A 217 -8.18 1.22 6.34
C GLU A 217 -8.28 0.05 7.34
N ASP A 218 -7.48 0.05 8.41
CA ASP A 218 -7.63 -0.90 9.52
C ASP A 218 -9.02 -0.74 10.19
N ALA A 219 -9.48 0.50 10.42
CA ALA A 219 -10.81 0.77 10.97
C ALA A 219 -11.93 0.29 10.03
N ILE A 220 -11.82 0.62 8.74
CA ILE A 220 -12.78 0.23 7.71
C ILE A 220 -12.82 -1.29 7.53
N ASP A 221 -11.67 -1.98 7.49
CA ASP A 221 -11.61 -3.45 7.41
C ASP A 221 -12.26 -4.10 8.64
N GLN A 222 -11.92 -3.59 9.83
CA GLN A 222 -12.35 -4.14 11.12
C GLN A 222 -13.84 -3.95 11.39
N HIS A 223 -14.39 -2.78 11.09
CA HIS A 223 -15.76 -2.42 11.46
C HIS A 223 -16.74 -2.57 10.29
N LEU A 224 -16.42 -2.07 9.10
CA LEU A 224 -17.34 -2.04 7.96
C LEU A 224 -17.21 -3.26 7.05
N VAL A 225 -16.02 -3.57 6.54
CA VAL A 225 -15.82 -4.70 5.61
C VAL A 225 -16.16 -6.03 6.28
N ARG A 226 -15.71 -6.25 7.52
CA ARG A 226 -16.09 -7.44 8.31
C ARG A 226 -17.59 -7.49 8.61
N TRP A 227 -18.28 -6.36 8.75
CA TRP A 227 -19.74 -6.35 8.91
C TRP A 227 -20.42 -6.75 7.61
N LEU A 228 -20.07 -6.14 6.48
CA LEU A 228 -20.58 -6.50 5.15
C LEU A 228 -20.35 -7.99 4.81
N GLU A 229 -19.14 -8.50 5.07
CA GLU A 229 -18.79 -9.90 4.84
C GLU A 229 -19.61 -10.90 5.67
N ARG A 230 -20.18 -10.50 6.82
CA ARG A 230 -21.09 -11.35 7.61
C ARG A 230 -22.52 -11.36 7.07
N HIS A 231 -22.90 -10.37 6.27
CA HIS A 231 -24.24 -10.23 5.69
C HIS A 231 -24.35 -10.76 4.25
N THR A 232 -23.27 -11.32 3.69
CA THR A 232 -23.32 -11.96 2.37
C THR A 232 -22.34 -13.10 2.22
N ASN A 233 -22.81 -14.23 1.68
CA ASN A 233 -21.98 -15.36 1.27
C ASN A 233 -21.46 -15.24 -0.18
N ASN A 234 -21.77 -14.12 -0.87
CA ASN A 234 -21.37 -13.89 -2.26
C ASN A 234 -19.87 -13.49 -2.33
N GLU A 235 -19.00 -14.46 -2.65
CA GLU A 235 -17.54 -14.26 -2.70
C GLU A 235 -17.13 -13.07 -3.61
N PRO A 236 -17.68 -12.89 -4.84
CA PRO A 236 -17.47 -11.67 -5.63
C PRO A 236 -17.77 -10.35 -4.88
N LEU A 237 -18.91 -10.24 -4.18
CA LEU A 237 -19.23 -9.02 -3.41
C LEU A 237 -18.24 -8.80 -2.26
N ARG A 238 -17.87 -9.86 -1.54
CA ARG A 238 -16.85 -9.80 -0.48
C ARG A 238 -15.50 -9.32 -1.03
N ALA A 239 -15.12 -9.75 -2.23
CA ALA A 239 -13.91 -9.27 -2.90
C ALA A 239 -14.00 -7.77 -3.28
N ILE A 240 -15.18 -7.30 -3.70
CA ILE A 240 -15.41 -5.88 -4.04
C ILE A 240 -15.21 -5.03 -2.79
N TYR A 241 -15.87 -5.37 -1.69
CA TYR A 241 -15.71 -4.65 -0.42
C TYR A 241 -14.24 -4.62 0.04
N ARG A 242 -13.54 -5.75 0.02
CA ARG A 242 -12.12 -5.84 0.42
C ARG A 242 -11.17 -5.05 -0.48
N SER A 243 -11.52 -4.81 -1.74
CA SER A 243 -10.64 -4.12 -2.69
C SER A 243 -10.92 -2.62 -2.74
N PHE A 244 -12.20 -2.23 -2.76
CA PHE A 244 -12.63 -0.84 -2.89
C PHE A 244 -12.55 -0.07 -1.57
N MET A 245 -12.77 -0.73 -0.43
CA MET A 245 -12.78 -0.07 0.89
C MET A 245 -11.41 -0.07 1.58
N THR A 246 -10.42 -0.78 1.04
CA THR A 246 -9.00 -0.68 1.46
C THR A 246 -8.10 -0.62 0.21
N PRO A 247 -8.21 0.44 -0.61
CA PRO A 247 -7.52 0.53 -1.90
C PRO A 247 -5.99 0.46 -1.78
N ASN A 248 -5.40 1.04 -0.73
CA ASN A 248 -3.95 1.04 -0.52
C ASN A 248 -3.46 -0.38 -0.21
N ARG A 249 -4.15 -1.09 0.70
CA ARG A 249 -3.89 -2.52 0.94
C ARG A 249 -4.10 -3.38 -0.30
N ALA A 250 -5.09 -3.06 -1.13
CA ALA A 250 -5.40 -3.78 -2.36
C ALA A 250 -4.31 -3.58 -3.43
N MET A 251 -3.76 -2.37 -3.54
CA MET A 251 -2.62 -2.07 -4.40
C MET A 251 -1.34 -2.77 -3.89
N ALA A 252 -1.10 -2.71 -2.59
CA ALA A 252 0.04 -3.36 -1.96
C ALA A 252 -0.01 -4.90 -2.07
N ASN A 253 -1.21 -5.50 -2.10
CA ASN A 253 -1.40 -6.91 -2.47
C ASN A 253 -0.93 -7.18 -3.90
N VAL A 254 -1.32 -6.36 -4.89
CA VAL A 254 -0.93 -6.52 -6.29
C VAL A 254 0.58 -6.37 -6.48
N ALA A 255 1.21 -5.39 -5.82
CA ALA A 255 2.68 -5.25 -5.81
C ALA A 255 3.37 -6.52 -5.26
N GLY A 256 2.77 -7.17 -4.26
CA GLY A 256 3.21 -8.46 -3.73
C GLY A 256 2.78 -9.70 -4.51
N GLY A 257 2.27 -9.56 -5.74
CA GLY A 257 1.81 -10.67 -6.58
C GLY A 257 0.54 -11.38 -6.07
N ARG A 258 -0.19 -10.77 -5.13
CA ARG A 258 -1.43 -11.28 -4.52
C ARG A 258 -2.66 -10.63 -5.17
N TRP A 259 -3.82 -11.27 -5.04
CA TRP A 259 -5.09 -10.68 -5.48
C TRP A 259 -5.46 -9.43 -4.65
N PRO A 260 -6.10 -8.40 -5.23
CA PRO A 260 -6.47 -7.16 -4.52
C PRO A 260 -7.22 -7.40 -3.20
N TRP A 261 -8.15 -8.36 -3.20
CA TRP A 261 -8.97 -8.75 -2.05
C TRP A 261 -8.30 -9.72 -1.07
N HIS A 262 -7.00 -10.00 -1.21
CA HIS A 262 -6.29 -10.92 -0.32
C HIS A 262 -6.27 -10.40 1.13
N ARG A 263 -6.40 -11.35 2.08
CA ARG A 263 -6.32 -11.16 3.53
C ARG A 263 -5.69 -12.39 4.16
N THR A 264 -4.53 -12.26 4.78
CA THR A 264 -3.77 -13.36 5.41
C THR A 264 -4.57 -14.13 6.46
N THR A 265 -5.45 -13.44 7.20
CA THR A 265 -6.22 -14.00 8.31
C THR A 265 -7.65 -14.42 7.94
N ARG A 266 -8.11 -14.17 6.71
CA ARG A 266 -9.53 -14.35 6.31
C ARG A 266 -9.65 -14.76 4.85
N ASP A 267 -9.92 -16.04 4.61
CA ASP A 267 -10.21 -16.53 3.26
C ASP A 267 -11.49 -15.92 2.67
N LEU A 268 -11.60 -15.99 1.35
CA LEU A 268 -12.77 -15.54 0.60
C LEU A 268 -13.76 -16.69 0.37
N GLY A 269 -13.24 -17.89 0.11
CA GLY A 269 -13.98 -19.13 -0.16
C GLY A 269 -13.19 -20.04 -1.13
N GLU A 270 -13.66 -21.27 -1.35
CA GLU A 270 -12.95 -22.29 -2.15
C GLU A 270 -12.72 -21.88 -3.60
N ARG A 271 -13.57 -21.02 -4.17
CA ARG A 271 -13.46 -20.54 -5.56
C ARG A 271 -12.19 -19.71 -5.80
N TRP A 272 -11.64 -19.12 -4.75
CA TRP A 272 -10.50 -18.22 -4.80
C TRP A 272 -9.46 -18.64 -3.75
N PRO A 273 -8.78 -19.79 -3.96
CA PRO A 273 -7.79 -20.28 -3.02
C PRO A 273 -6.66 -19.25 -2.83
N ARG A 274 -5.97 -19.32 -1.68
CA ARG A 274 -4.80 -18.49 -1.41
C ARG A 274 -3.72 -18.79 -2.45
N LYS A 275 -3.63 -17.97 -3.51
CA LYS A 275 -2.40 -17.85 -4.29
C LYS A 275 -1.36 -17.16 -3.42
N SER A 276 -0.63 -17.94 -2.64
CA SER A 276 0.79 -17.67 -2.43
C SER A 276 1.48 -17.81 -3.78
N ALA A 277 2.35 -16.86 -4.13
CA ALA A 277 3.10 -16.92 -5.37
C ALA A 277 4.28 -17.91 -5.22
N THR A 278 3.98 -19.21 -5.23
CA THR A 278 5.00 -20.27 -5.23
C THR A 278 5.66 -20.36 -6.61
N LEU A 279 6.49 -19.37 -6.95
CA LEU A 279 7.42 -19.41 -8.08
C LEU A 279 8.82 -19.85 -7.61
N SER A 280 8.86 -20.99 -6.92
CA SER A 280 10.04 -21.85 -6.81
C SER A 280 9.65 -23.18 -6.15
N GLN A 281 9.10 -24.10 -6.94
CA GLN A 281 9.48 -25.49 -6.79
C GLN A 281 10.03 -25.95 -8.13
N GLY A 282 11.29 -26.37 -8.11
CA GLY A 282 11.96 -26.91 -9.28
C GLY A 282 11.23 -28.16 -9.76
N LYS A 283 11.13 -28.29 -11.08
CA LYS A 283 10.77 -29.52 -11.75
C LYS A 283 11.89 -30.54 -11.50
N GLY A 284 11.74 -31.36 -10.45
CA GLY A 284 12.74 -32.31 -9.98
C GLY A 284 12.15 -33.70 -9.80
N ASP A 285 12.27 -34.51 -10.87
CA ASP A 285 12.19 -35.98 -10.91
C ASP A 285 11.23 -36.72 -9.96
N ASP A 286 9.94 -36.74 -10.32
CA ASP A 286 9.09 -37.92 -10.10
C ASP A 286 9.47 -39.02 -11.12
N SER A 287 10.64 -39.62 -10.95
CA SER A 287 10.95 -40.90 -11.55
C SER A 287 11.83 -41.72 -10.61
N ILE A 288 11.74 -43.06 -10.72
CA ILE A 288 12.49 -44.10 -9.98
C ILE A 288 11.74 -44.70 -8.75
N ARG A 289 11.17 -45.90 -9.01
CA ARG A 289 10.90 -47.05 -8.09
C ARG A 289 9.54 -47.17 -7.37
N ASN A 290 8.53 -47.58 -8.14
CA ASN A 290 7.98 -48.94 -8.00
C ASN A 290 8.66 -49.82 -9.09
N SER A 291 8.85 -51.14 -9.06
CA SER A 291 8.45 -52.28 -8.19
C SER A 291 9.61 -53.32 -8.20
N PRO A 292 9.56 -54.50 -7.53
CA PRO A 292 8.53 -55.06 -6.62
C PRO A 292 9.01 -55.34 -5.17
#